data_AF-A0A3P1XCN7-F1
#
_entry.id   AF-A0A3P1XCN7-F1
#
_cell.length_a   1.000
_cell.length_b   1.000
_cell.length_c   1.000
_cell.angle_alpha   90.00
_cell.angle_beta   90.00
_cell.angle_gamma   90.00
#
_symmetry.space_group_name_H-M   'P 1'
#
loop_
_entity.id
_entity.type
_entity.pdbx_description
1 polymer ?
#
loop_
_entity_poly.entity_id
_entity_poly.type
_entity_poly.pdbx_seq_one_letter_code
_entity_poly.pdbx_strand_id
1 'polypeptide(L)' 'EGDIVINNPSELMIIIPALPVGTYQLEVTTQFSGSTLLKNPRTAVFEKPLSVK' A
#
# COMPACT_ATOMS: atom_id res chain seq x y z
N GLU A 1 9.25 -8.77 11.98
CA GLU A 1 9.42 -7.36 11.54
C GLU A 1 8.44 -7.14 10.41
N GLY A 2 7.61 -6.09 10.48
CA GLY A 2 6.53 -5.86 9.53
C GLY A 2 6.89 -4.74 8.58
N ASP A 3 6.69 -4.95 7.28
CA ASP A 3 6.97 -3.97 6.22
C ASP A 3 6.01 -2.75 6.24
N ILE A 4 5.02 -2.76 7.15
CA ILE A 4 4.01 -1.71 7.34
C ILE A 4 4.24 -1.08 8.72
N VAL A 5 4.63 0.19 8.73
CA VAL A 5 4.99 0.94 9.95
C VAL A 5 3.79 1.69 10.52
N ILE A 6 2.96 2.26 9.64
CA ILE A 6 1.73 2.97 10.03
C ILE A 6 0.60 2.46 9.14
N ASN A 7 -0.51 2.03 9.73
CA ASN A 7 -1.70 1.54 9.02
C ASN A 7 -2.97 2.19 9.60
N ASN A 8 -3.10 3.50 9.38
CA ASN A 8 -4.28 4.26 9.74
C ASN A 8 -5.22 4.35 8.53
N PRO A 9 -6.55 4.48 8.72
CA PRO A 9 -7.52 4.58 7.62
C PRO A 9 -7.24 5.72 6.63
N SER A 10 -6.53 6.78 7.05
CA SER A 10 -6.18 7.93 6.22
C SER A 10 -4.67 8.09 6.01
N GLU A 11 -3.84 7.21 6.57
CA GLU A 11 -2.39 7.31 6.51
C GLU A 11 -1.75 5.91 6.53
N LEU A 12 -1.06 5.56 5.46
CA LEU A 12 -0.33 4.30 5.33
C LEU A 12 1.15 4.62 5.09
N MET A 13 2.02 4.12 5.98
CA MET A 13 3.48 4.21 5.83
C MET A 13 4.04 2.80 5.71
N ILE A 14 4.68 2.53 4.57
CA ILE A 14 5.34 1.25 4.28
C ILE A 14 6.83 1.47 4.07
N ILE A 15 7.63 0.49 4.48
CA ILE A 15 9.04 0.42 4.13
C ILE A 15 9.14 -0.37 2.84
N ILE A 16 9.67 0.28 1.80
CA ILE A 16 9.93 -0.41 0.54
C ILE A 16 11.23 -1.21 0.70
N PRO A 17 11.22 -2.53 0.46
CA PRO A 17 12.44 -3.34 0.54
C PRO A 17 13.41 -2.98 -0.59
N ALA A 18 14.60 -3.58 -0.59
CA ALA A 18 15.55 -3.41 -1.67
C ALA A 18 14.99 -3.98 -2.99
N LEU A 19 14.34 -3.12 -3.77
CA LEU A 19 13.84 -3.42 -5.10
C LEU A 19 14.90 -3.02 -6.14
N PRO A 20 14.98 -3.73 -7.28
CA PRO A 20 15.79 -3.28 -8.41
C PRO A 20 15.43 -1.87 -8.87
N VAL A 21 16.39 -1.18 -9.47
CA VAL A 21 16.14 0.13 -10.09
C VAL A 21 15.08 -0.02 -11.16
N GLY A 22 14.01 0.76 -11.04
CA GLY A 22 12.84 0.60 -11.90
C GLY A 22 11.68 1.48 -11.49
N THR A 23 10.66 1.46 -12.35
CA THR A 23 9.40 2.16 -12.11
C THR A 23 8.36 1.13 -11.69
N TYR A 24 7.80 1.30 -10.50
CA TYR A 24 6.80 0.41 -9.92
C TYR A 24 5.46 1.13 -9.78
N GLN A 25 4.37 0.38 -9.95
CA GLN A 25 3.04 0.82 -9.57
C GLN A 25 2.73 0.28 -8.18
N LEU A 26 2.34 1.16 -7.28
CA LEU A 26 1.96 0.79 -5.93
C LEU A 26 0.45 0.55 -5.88
N GLU A 27 0.05 -0.64 -5.45
CA GLU A 27 -1.35 -1.01 -5.27
C GLU A 27 -1.61 -1.37 -3.81
N VAL A 28 -2.62 -0.76 -3.21
CA VAL A 28 -3.05 -1.04 -1.84
C VAL A 28 -4.32 -1.86 -1.90
N THR A 29 -4.25 -3.12 -1.48
CA THR A 29 -5.42 -3.99 -1.36
C THR A 29 -5.84 -4.08 0.10
N THR A 30 -7.08 -3.67 0.40
CA THR A 30 -7.63 -3.70 1.76
C THR A 30 -9.05 -4.22 1.78
N GLN A 31 -9.40 -4.92 2.85
CA GLN A 31 -10.79 -5.26 3.19
C GLN A 31 -11.37 -4.29 4.21
N PHE A 32 -10.58 -3.36 4.75
CA PHE A 32 -11.08 -2.43 5.75
C PHE A 32 -11.90 -1.30 5.12
N SER A 33 -13.06 -1.02 5.69
CA SER A 33 -13.93 0.10 5.32
C SER A 33 -14.45 0.79 6.57
N GLY A 34 -13.66 1.76 7.07
CA GLY A 34 -14.01 2.71 8.13
C GLY A 34 -14.24 2.11 9.53
N SER A 35 -15.19 1.19 9.64
CA SER A 35 -15.59 0.49 10.86
C SER A 35 -15.91 -0.99 10.64
N THR A 36 -15.88 -1.47 9.39
CA THR A 36 -16.27 -2.84 9.02
C THR A 36 -15.27 -3.48 8.06
N LEU A 37 -15.26 -4.81 8.02
CA LEU A 37 -14.53 -5.58 7.01
C LEU A 37 -15.45 -5.89 5.84
N LEU A 38 -14.99 -5.56 4.63
CA LEU A 38 -15.64 -5.84 3.37
C LEU A 38 -15.56 -7.34 3.07
N LYS A 39 -16.64 -7.89 2.49
CA LYS A 39 -16.68 -9.29 2.04
C LYS A 39 -15.63 -9.58 0.95
N ASN A 40 -15.40 -8.61 0.07
CA ASN A 40 -14.40 -8.69 -0.99
C ASN A 40 -13.34 -7.61 -0.79
N PRO A 41 -12.05 -7.93 -1.00
CA PRO A 41 -10.99 -6.93 -0.96
C PRO A 41 -11.21 -5.87 -2.05
N ARG A 42 -10.81 -4.63 -1.76
CA ARG A 42 -10.76 -3.52 -2.71
C ARG A 42 -9.32 -3.12 -2.91
N THR A 43 -8.98 -2.83 -4.16
CA THR A 43 -7.64 -2.39 -4.54
C THR A 43 -7.70 -0.94 -4.99
N ALA A 44 -6.81 -0.12 -4.45
CA ALA A 44 -6.59 1.25 -4.89
C ALA A 44 -5.18 1.36 -5.48
N VAL A 45 -5.08 1.93 -6.68
CA VAL A 45 -3.79 2.16 -7.35
C VAL A 45 -3.31 3.55 -6.97
N PHE A 46 -2.05 3.65 -6.55
CA PHE A 46 -1.39 4.92 -6.35
C PHE A 46 -0.94 5.45 -7.71
N GLU A 47 -1.53 6.56 -8.15
CA GLU A 47 -1.34 7.11 -9.50
C GLU A 47 0.09 7.56 -9.79
N LYS A 48 0.87 7.85 -8.74
CA LYS A 48 2.26 8.27 -8.91
C LYS A 48 3.17 7.05 -9.03
N PRO A 49 3.98 6.97 -10.10
CA PRO A 49 4.95 5.91 -10.24
C PRO A 49 6.00 5.98 -9.13
N LEU A 50 6.26 4.85 -8.48
CA LEU A 50 7.34 4.70 -7.53
C LEU A 50 8.65 4.48 -8.31
N SER A 51 9.55 5.45 -8.25
CA SER A 51 10.89 5.34 -8.87
C SER A 51 11.89 4.89 -7.81
N VAL A 52 12.41 3.68 -7.98
CA VAL A 52 13.51 3.14 -7.17
C VAL A 52 14.82 3.49 -7.86
N LYS A 53 15.74 4.14 -7.14
CA LYS A 53 17.05 4.59 -7.63
C LYS A 53 18.17 3.82 -6.96
#